data_AF-A0A3Q9W4U6-F1
#
_entry.id   AF-A0A3Q9W4U6-F1
#
_cell.length_a   1.000
_cell.length_b   1.000
_cell.length_c   1.000
_cell.angle_alpha   90.00
_cell.angle_beta   90.00
_cell.angle_gamma   90.00
#
_symmetry.space_group_name_H-M   'P 1'
#
loop_
_entity.id
_entity.type
_entity.pdbx_description
1 polymer ?
#
loop_
_entity_poly.entity_id
_entity_poly.type
_entity_poly.pdbx_seq_one_letter_code
_entity_poly.pdbx_strand_id
1 'polypeptide(L)'
;MPYQETESFYSDLYDELFPILRSITGPGLRKSYDIFERYMPLERLAIPSGTALFDWQAPQEWHCEEAYLLGPDGELVADMRRLNLEVVNYSEPVDITLSLEELQAHLYSLPELPEAVPYVTSYYKKRWGFCLSHSRREQLKPGQYRAVIKSRFVDGHLDIAQAVLDGQSKQEVLLSSYLCHPSMANNELSGPLVLLGLYHRIKQWPNRRYTYRFMLHPETIGSLGVLHLMQDHFRQNLVSGLVLNCLGGDPQELVFKHSRNDNSLLDKLLYHLNGQGHGHSNIPFSPLSGSDERQYNAPGFQFPVCCVSRSFHTGYKEYHTSLDNKDYMGIKPLLDSIDKLEKIFLAFEQSARFENTHPYGEPNLGNRGLYPTLSFFSEERTRQLDELNHIKMLLCYSDGQHDTIDIAEKYNQSVTEFASAIMKLEAHGLLKMLSPEDQLET
;
A
#
# COMPACT_ATOMS: atom_id res chain seq x y z
N MET A 1 3.68 20.26 -13.29
CA MET A 1 4.49 20.95 -12.27
C MET A 1 5.47 19.95 -11.67
N PRO A 2 6.64 20.35 -11.16
CA PRO A 2 7.50 19.41 -10.42
C PRO A 2 6.80 18.92 -9.15
N TYR A 3 7.13 17.72 -8.68
CA TYR A 3 6.68 17.23 -7.37
C TYR A 3 7.15 18.17 -6.26
N GLN A 4 6.26 18.49 -5.32
CA GLN A 4 6.56 19.25 -4.11
C GLN A 4 5.83 18.59 -2.94
N GLU A 5 6.57 18.15 -1.93
CA GLU A 5 5.96 17.51 -0.76
C GLU A 5 5.37 18.55 0.21
N THR A 6 4.20 19.07 -0.14
CA THR A 6 3.50 20.12 0.63
C THR A 6 2.03 19.78 0.78
N GLU A 7 1.38 20.30 1.83
CA GLU A 7 -0.07 20.12 2.01
C GLU A 7 -0.87 20.62 0.79
N SER A 8 -0.47 21.73 0.17
CA SER A 8 -1.14 22.25 -1.03
C SER A 8 -1.04 21.27 -2.20
N PHE A 9 0.15 20.73 -2.47
CA PHE A 9 0.34 19.77 -3.55
C PHE A 9 -0.54 18.54 -3.39
N TYR A 10 -0.57 17.94 -2.20
CA TYR A 10 -1.39 16.76 -1.93
C TYR A 10 -2.89 17.08 -1.94
N SER A 11 -3.30 18.26 -1.47
CA SER A 11 -4.69 18.71 -1.58
C SER A 11 -5.10 18.85 -3.05
N ASP A 12 -4.29 19.51 -3.88
CA ASP A 12 -4.59 19.74 -5.29
C ASP A 12 -4.62 18.43 -6.08
N LEU A 13 -3.67 17.53 -5.81
CA LEU A 13 -3.62 16.19 -6.43
C LEU A 13 -4.84 15.34 -6.02
N TYR A 14 -5.23 15.40 -4.75
CA TYR A 14 -6.47 14.78 -4.29
C TYR A 14 -7.68 15.36 -5.04
N ASP A 15 -7.81 16.68 -5.14
CA ASP A 15 -8.98 17.33 -5.74
C ASP A 15 -9.11 16.99 -7.24
N GLU A 16 -7.99 16.72 -7.93
CA GLU A 16 -7.97 16.23 -9.30
C GLU A 16 -8.36 14.74 -9.43
N LEU A 17 -7.92 13.90 -8.47
CA LEU A 17 -8.19 12.46 -8.46
C LEU A 17 -9.59 12.12 -7.95
N PHE A 18 -10.09 12.82 -6.93
CA PHE A 18 -11.33 12.50 -6.24
C PHE A 18 -12.55 12.33 -7.15
N PRO A 19 -12.85 13.21 -8.12
CA PRO A 19 -14.07 13.10 -8.92
C PRO A 19 -14.05 11.98 -9.97
N ILE A 20 -12.90 11.30 -10.18
CA ILE A 20 -12.77 10.28 -11.22
C ILE A 20 -13.54 9.01 -10.82
N LEU A 21 -14.45 8.57 -11.68
CA LEU A 21 -15.15 7.29 -11.56
C LEU A 21 -14.18 6.14 -11.83
N ARG A 22 -13.48 5.70 -10.79
CA ARG A 22 -12.69 4.47 -10.81
C ARG A 22 -13.58 3.23 -10.61
N SER A 23 -13.06 2.11 -11.07
CA SER A 23 -13.60 0.77 -10.84
C SER A 23 -12.42 -0.22 -10.91
N ILE A 24 -12.69 -1.52 -10.82
CA ILE A 24 -11.65 -2.56 -10.96
C ILE A 24 -11.07 -2.65 -12.37
N THR A 25 -11.69 -2.00 -13.34
CA THR A 25 -11.21 -1.81 -14.72
C THR A 25 -11.76 -0.47 -15.23
N GLY A 26 -11.28 0.00 -16.37
CA GLY A 26 -11.95 1.10 -17.06
C GLY A 26 -11.12 2.37 -17.23
N PRO A 27 -11.64 3.33 -18.00
CA PRO A 27 -10.93 4.57 -18.31
C PRO A 27 -10.63 5.44 -17.09
N GLY A 28 -11.44 5.36 -16.01
CA GLY A 28 -11.16 6.12 -14.79
C GLY A 28 -9.90 5.65 -14.05
N LEU A 29 -9.62 4.35 -14.07
CA LEU A 29 -8.37 3.80 -13.53
C LEU A 29 -7.18 4.31 -14.35
N ARG A 30 -7.26 4.18 -15.68
CA ARG A 30 -6.21 4.66 -16.61
C ARG A 30 -5.96 6.17 -16.50
N LYS A 31 -7.02 6.97 -16.39
CA LYS A 31 -6.91 8.43 -16.14
C LYS A 31 -6.19 8.72 -14.83
N SER A 32 -6.44 7.93 -13.79
CA SER A 32 -5.75 8.09 -12.51
C SER A 32 -4.26 7.76 -12.66
N TYR A 33 -3.91 6.72 -13.42
CA TYR A 33 -2.51 6.45 -13.78
C TYR A 33 -1.87 7.58 -14.59
N ASP A 34 -2.57 8.18 -15.57
CA ASP A 34 -2.06 9.33 -16.33
C ASP A 34 -1.67 10.50 -15.39
N ILE A 35 -2.44 10.69 -14.32
CA ILE A 35 -2.18 11.71 -13.30
C ILE A 35 -0.94 11.37 -12.46
N PHE A 36 -0.81 10.13 -11.98
CA PHE A 36 0.36 9.67 -11.22
C PHE A 36 1.63 9.67 -12.06
N GLU A 37 1.53 9.37 -13.36
CA GLU A 37 2.67 9.31 -14.30
C GLU A 37 3.39 10.66 -14.45
N ARG A 38 2.70 11.77 -14.15
CA ARG A 38 3.31 13.11 -14.11
C ARG A 38 4.36 13.27 -13.01
N TYR A 39 4.34 12.41 -11.98
CA TYR A 39 5.18 12.51 -10.78
C TYR A 39 6.02 11.25 -10.54
N MET A 40 5.54 10.08 -10.95
CA MET A 40 6.20 8.78 -10.79
C MET A 40 6.23 8.06 -12.16
N PRO A 41 7.38 7.60 -12.68
CA PRO A 41 7.48 7.00 -14.01
C PRO A 41 6.85 5.61 -14.01
N LEU A 42 5.58 5.54 -14.41
CA LEU A 42 4.81 4.31 -14.41
C LEU A 42 5.06 3.46 -15.66
N GLU A 43 5.45 2.20 -15.47
CA GLU A 43 5.27 1.15 -16.46
C GLU A 43 3.85 0.58 -16.32
N ARG A 44 3.12 0.51 -17.43
CA ARG A 44 1.75 -0.03 -17.46
C ARG A 44 1.77 -1.46 -17.98
N LEU A 45 1.16 -2.34 -17.21
CA LEU A 45 0.93 -3.74 -17.54
C LEU A 45 -0.57 -3.93 -17.77
N ALA A 46 -0.93 -4.72 -18.75
CA ALA A 46 -2.32 -4.95 -19.13
C ALA A 46 -2.59 -6.44 -19.32
N ILE A 47 -3.61 -6.95 -18.65
CA ILE A 47 -4.04 -8.35 -18.75
C ILE A 47 -5.39 -8.38 -19.49
N PRO A 48 -5.51 -9.05 -20.65
CA PRO A 48 -6.75 -9.09 -21.40
C PRO A 48 -7.92 -9.69 -20.60
N SER A 49 -9.13 -9.14 -20.78
CA SER A 49 -10.36 -9.75 -20.24
C SER A 49 -10.47 -11.22 -20.64
N GLY A 50 -10.97 -12.05 -19.73
CA GLY A 50 -11.08 -13.50 -19.93
C GLY A 50 -9.81 -14.29 -19.57
N THR A 51 -8.67 -13.63 -19.33
CA THR A 51 -7.44 -14.31 -18.89
C THR A 51 -7.66 -14.97 -17.53
N ALA A 52 -7.27 -16.23 -17.40
CA ALA A 52 -7.31 -16.95 -16.13
C ALA A 52 -6.22 -16.44 -15.18
N LEU A 53 -6.65 -15.99 -14.00
CA LEU A 53 -5.82 -15.50 -12.90
C LEU A 53 -5.98 -16.45 -11.72
N PHE A 54 -5.34 -17.62 -11.85
CA PHE A 54 -5.54 -18.76 -10.97
C PHE A 54 -7.01 -19.22 -11.02
N ASP A 55 -7.74 -19.17 -9.92
CA ASP A 55 -9.17 -19.51 -9.85
C ASP A 55 -10.09 -18.34 -10.25
N TRP A 56 -9.51 -17.16 -10.49
CA TRP A 56 -10.23 -15.96 -10.94
C TRP A 56 -10.08 -15.78 -12.45
N GLN A 57 -10.85 -14.85 -13.00
CA GLN A 57 -10.74 -14.43 -14.40
C GLN A 57 -10.68 -12.90 -14.46
N ALA A 58 -9.78 -12.37 -15.29
CA ALA A 58 -9.73 -10.94 -15.59
C ALA A 58 -11.08 -10.49 -16.15
N PRO A 59 -11.78 -9.53 -15.53
CA PRO A 59 -13.16 -9.23 -15.89
C PRO A 59 -13.23 -8.36 -17.15
N GLN A 60 -14.43 -8.21 -17.72
CA GLN A 60 -14.66 -7.27 -18.81
C GLN A 60 -14.46 -5.83 -18.34
N GLU A 61 -13.95 -4.96 -19.20
CA GLU A 61 -13.76 -3.57 -18.84
C GLU A 61 -15.10 -2.82 -18.78
N TRP A 62 -15.35 -2.09 -17.68
CA TRP A 62 -16.57 -1.31 -17.51
C TRP A 62 -16.37 0.15 -17.89
N HIS A 63 -17.21 0.63 -18.81
CA HIS A 63 -17.29 2.02 -19.20
C HIS A 63 -18.64 2.57 -18.78
N CYS A 64 -18.67 3.72 -18.10
CA CYS A 64 -19.90 4.42 -17.76
C CYS A 64 -19.76 5.90 -18.09
N GLU A 65 -20.60 6.39 -18.98
CA GLU A 65 -20.54 7.76 -19.49
C GLU A 65 -21.50 8.68 -18.74
N GLU A 66 -22.64 8.15 -18.31
CA GLU A 66 -23.70 8.89 -17.64
C GLU A 66 -24.56 7.91 -16.83
N ALA A 67 -24.93 8.31 -15.61
CA ALA A 67 -25.92 7.59 -14.82
C ALA A 67 -26.74 8.58 -14.00
N TYR A 68 -28.06 8.55 -14.16
CA TYR A 68 -28.98 9.40 -13.42
C TYR A 68 -30.35 8.76 -13.21
N LEU A 69 -31.04 9.24 -12.19
CA LEU A 69 -32.40 8.85 -11.84
C LEU A 69 -33.28 10.10 -11.81
N LEU A 70 -34.26 10.18 -12.70
CA LEU A 70 -35.26 11.26 -12.71
C LEU A 70 -36.52 10.81 -11.97
N GLY A 71 -37.01 11.67 -11.07
CA GLY A 71 -38.29 11.49 -10.38
C GLY A 71 -39.50 11.92 -11.23
N PRO A 72 -40.72 11.69 -10.72
CA PRO A 72 -41.98 11.95 -11.43
C PRO A 72 -42.15 13.42 -11.82
N ASP A 73 -41.62 14.32 -11.00
CA ASP A 73 -41.69 15.78 -11.18
C ASP A 73 -40.53 16.32 -12.05
N GLY A 74 -39.71 15.44 -12.66
CA GLY A 74 -38.51 15.80 -13.40
C GLY A 74 -37.28 16.11 -12.53
N GLU A 75 -37.39 15.92 -11.22
CA GLU A 75 -36.30 16.13 -10.27
C GLU A 75 -35.18 15.10 -10.46
N LEU A 76 -33.93 15.55 -10.39
CA LEU A 76 -32.75 14.70 -10.47
C LEU A 76 -32.44 14.08 -9.10
N VAL A 77 -32.96 12.88 -8.88
CA VAL A 77 -32.85 12.14 -7.61
C VAL A 77 -31.43 11.65 -7.37
N ALA A 78 -30.79 11.10 -8.39
CA ALA A 78 -29.40 10.67 -8.41
C ALA A 78 -28.74 11.13 -9.71
N ASP A 79 -27.46 11.51 -9.65
CA ASP A 79 -26.61 11.87 -10.77
C ASP A 79 -25.14 11.58 -10.45
N MET A 80 -24.56 10.67 -11.22
CA MET A 80 -23.13 10.31 -11.13
C MET A 80 -22.20 11.52 -11.32
N ARG A 81 -22.64 12.59 -12.01
CA ARG A 81 -21.88 13.85 -12.13
C ARG A 81 -21.84 14.65 -10.85
N ARG A 82 -22.87 14.53 -10.00
CA ARG A 82 -22.90 15.13 -8.66
C ARG A 82 -22.03 14.33 -7.71
N LEU A 83 -22.23 13.02 -7.67
CA LEU A 83 -21.44 12.10 -6.86
C LEU A 83 -21.44 10.72 -7.51
N ASN A 84 -20.27 10.23 -7.89
CA ASN A 84 -20.16 8.99 -8.63
C ASN A 84 -20.42 7.72 -7.79
N LEU A 85 -20.61 7.87 -6.47
CA LEU A 85 -21.15 6.82 -5.59
C LEU A 85 -22.65 6.60 -5.78
N GLU A 86 -23.38 7.54 -6.38
CA GLU A 86 -24.84 7.42 -6.54
C GLU A 86 -25.25 6.36 -7.58
N VAL A 87 -24.30 5.78 -8.31
CA VAL A 87 -24.52 4.62 -9.18
C VAL A 87 -23.83 3.40 -8.58
N VAL A 88 -24.49 2.24 -8.62
CA VAL A 88 -23.83 0.98 -8.27
C VAL A 88 -22.66 0.76 -9.22
N ASN A 89 -21.46 0.69 -8.68
CA ASN A 89 -20.26 0.54 -9.49
C ASN A 89 -20.32 -0.79 -10.25
N TYR A 90 -19.94 -0.78 -11.53
CA TYR A 90 -20.09 -1.92 -12.44
C TYR A 90 -21.54 -2.25 -12.86
N SER A 91 -22.46 -1.28 -12.82
CA SER A 91 -23.84 -1.46 -13.28
C SER A 91 -23.95 -1.78 -14.78
N GLU A 92 -24.88 -2.67 -15.14
CA GLU A 92 -25.29 -2.90 -16.53
C GLU A 92 -26.08 -1.71 -17.13
N PRO A 93 -26.11 -1.55 -18.46
CA PRO A 93 -26.83 -0.46 -19.08
C PRO A 93 -28.33 -0.55 -18.85
N VAL A 94 -28.95 0.60 -18.56
CA VAL A 94 -30.41 0.70 -18.42
C VAL A 94 -30.91 2.05 -18.97
N ASP A 95 -32.07 2.04 -19.62
CA ASP A 95 -32.88 3.23 -19.90
C ASP A 95 -34.33 2.78 -19.85
N ILE A 96 -34.92 2.85 -18.65
CA ILE A 96 -36.27 2.36 -18.37
C ILE A 96 -37.03 3.34 -17.49
N THR A 97 -38.35 3.25 -17.55
CA THR A 97 -39.25 3.93 -16.64
C THR A 97 -39.96 2.90 -15.77
N LEU A 98 -39.91 3.10 -14.45
CA LEU A 98 -40.46 2.20 -13.45
C LEU A 98 -41.31 2.96 -12.44
N SER A 99 -42.26 2.27 -11.83
CA SER A 99 -42.93 2.77 -10.62
C SER A 99 -41.94 2.84 -9.43
N LEU A 100 -42.25 3.65 -8.42
CA LEU A 100 -41.46 3.67 -7.18
C LEU A 100 -41.37 2.27 -6.54
N GLU A 101 -42.45 1.48 -6.58
CA GLU A 101 -42.50 0.12 -6.01
C GLU A 101 -41.46 -0.80 -6.65
N GLU A 102 -41.38 -0.81 -7.98
CA GLU A 102 -40.39 -1.58 -8.73
C GLU A 102 -38.97 -1.04 -8.51
N LEU A 103 -38.82 0.29 -8.46
CA LEU A 103 -37.53 0.96 -8.26
C LEU A 103 -36.89 0.62 -6.91
N GLN A 104 -37.66 0.36 -5.85
CA GLN A 104 -37.11 0.07 -4.51
C GLN A 104 -36.09 -1.08 -4.50
N ALA A 105 -36.26 -2.07 -5.38
CA ALA A 105 -35.34 -3.21 -5.50
C ALA A 105 -33.96 -2.84 -6.09
N HIS A 106 -33.85 -1.65 -6.69
CA HIS A 106 -32.65 -1.11 -7.33
C HIS A 106 -32.03 0.06 -6.55
N LEU A 107 -32.58 0.39 -5.38
CA LEU A 107 -32.08 1.45 -4.51
C LEU A 107 -31.33 0.88 -3.32
N TYR A 108 -30.17 1.46 -3.03
CA TYR A 108 -29.32 1.12 -1.90
C TYR A 108 -29.13 2.35 -1.00
N SER A 109 -29.24 2.16 0.31
CA SER A 109 -29.12 3.22 1.34
C SER A 109 -28.76 2.58 2.68
N LEU A 110 -28.21 3.35 3.62
CA LEU A 110 -27.85 2.88 4.97
C LEU A 110 -28.70 3.57 6.05
N PRO A 111 -29.69 2.89 6.66
CA PRO A 111 -30.51 3.46 7.72
C PRO A 111 -29.71 3.94 8.95
N GLU A 112 -28.60 3.27 9.27
CA GLU A 112 -27.71 3.58 10.38
C GLU A 112 -26.85 4.83 10.16
N LEU A 113 -26.69 5.25 8.91
CA LEU A 113 -25.97 6.46 8.50
C LEU A 113 -26.82 7.22 7.48
N PRO A 114 -27.91 7.87 7.92
CA PRO A 114 -29.00 8.26 7.04
C PRO A 114 -28.65 9.35 6.02
N GLU A 115 -27.60 10.13 6.28
CA GLU A 115 -27.09 11.17 5.38
C GLU A 115 -26.00 10.65 4.41
N ALA A 116 -25.50 9.43 4.61
CA ALA A 116 -24.42 8.88 3.81
C ALA A 116 -24.96 8.16 2.56
N VAL A 117 -24.30 8.37 1.41
CA VAL A 117 -24.53 7.55 0.21
C VAL A 117 -23.59 6.35 0.27
N PRO A 118 -24.09 5.10 0.30
CA PRO A 118 -23.23 3.93 0.35
C PRO A 118 -22.50 3.70 -0.97
N TYR A 119 -21.27 3.23 -0.88
CA TYR A 119 -20.57 2.64 -2.01
C TYR A 119 -21.02 1.18 -2.19
N VAL A 120 -21.62 0.88 -3.33
CA VAL A 120 -22.08 -0.47 -3.69
C VAL A 120 -21.46 -0.89 -5.02
N THR A 121 -21.05 -2.15 -5.11
CA THR A 121 -20.41 -2.71 -6.30
C THR A 121 -21.14 -3.98 -6.75
N SER A 122 -21.03 -4.30 -8.05
CA SER A 122 -21.57 -5.55 -8.60
C SER A 122 -20.64 -6.16 -9.64
N TYR A 123 -19.38 -6.40 -9.26
CA TYR A 123 -18.32 -6.82 -10.19
C TYR A 123 -18.57 -8.15 -10.89
N TYR A 124 -19.01 -9.15 -10.14
CA TYR A 124 -19.02 -10.55 -10.59
C TYR A 124 -20.44 -11.10 -10.84
N LYS A 125 -21.45 -10.22 -10.75
CA LYS A 125 -22.84 -10.56 -11.08
C LYS A 125 -23.49 -9.34 -11.70
N LYS A 126 -24.11 -9.50 -12.88
CA LYS A 126 -24.81 -8.39 -13.53
C LYS A 126 -25.98 -7.92 -12.67
N ARG A 127 -25.95 -6.64 -12.35
CA ARG A 127 -26.99 -5.87 -11.66
C ARG A 127 -26.88 -4.43 -12.15
N TRP A 128 -27.89 -3.64 -11.82
CA TRP A 128 -27.82 -2.18 -11.88
C TRP A 128 -28.57 -1.59 -10.69
N GLY A 129 -28.22 -0.37 -10.32
CA GLY A 129 -28.93 0.35 -9.28
C GLY A 129 -28.34 1.72 -8.99
N PHE A 130 -29.01 2.42 -8.08
CA PHE A 130 -28.60 3.72 -7.56
C PHE A 130 -28.43 3.68 -6.04
N CYS A 131 -27.47 4.44 -5.55
CA CYS A 131 -27.21 4.60 -4.13
C CYS A 131 -27.68 5.99 -3.71
N LEU A 132 -28.40 6.07 -2.59
CA LEU A 132 -28.96 7.31 -2.06
C LEU A 132 -28.65 7.38 -0.57
N SER A 133 -28.68 8.60 -0.01
CA SER A 133 -28.84 8.75 1.43
C SER A 133 -30.19 8.16 1.85
N HIS A 134 -30.25 7.57 3.04
CA HIS A 134 -31.50 6.98 3.53
C HIS A 134 -32.60 8.04 3.66
N SER A 135 -32.26 9.21 4.20
CA SER A 135 -33.15 10.36 4.32
C SER A 135 -33.76 10.74 2.97
N ARG A 136 -32.96 10.70 1.89
CA ARG A 136 -33.43 10.99 0.54
C ARG A 136 -34.34 9.88 -0.01
N ARG A 137 -33.99 8.63 0.24
CA ARG A 137 -34.80 7.47 -0.19
C ARG A 137 -36.19 7.48 0.44
N GLU A 138 -36.31 7.85 1.72
CA GLU A 138 -37.60 7.93 2.43
C GLU A 138 -38.51 9.06 1.91
N GLN A 139 -37.94 10.08 1.27
CA GLN A 139 -38.68 11.21 0.71
C GLN A 139 -39.18 10.99 -0.72
N LEU A 140 -38.87 9.83 -1.33
CA LEU A 140 -39.32 9.50 -2.68
C LEU A 140 -40.85 9.39 -2.73
N LYS A 141 -41.47 9.99 -3.74
CA LYS A 141 -42.92 10.05 -3.91
C LYS A 141 -43.40 8.96 -4.86
N PRO A 142 -44.61 8.40 -4.68
CA PRO A 142 -45.21 7.54 -5.68
C PRO A 142 -45.27 8.22 -7.06
N GLY A 143 -44.92 7.47 -8.10
CA GLY A 143 -44.93 7.96 -9.48
C GLY A 143 -43.98 7.17 -10.38
N GLN A 144 -43.75 7.70 -11.57
CA GLN A 144 -42.87 7.11 -12.58
C GLN A 144 -41.48 7.72 -12.51
N TYR A 145 -40.46 6.88 -12.43
CA TYR A 145 -39.06 7.26 -12.37
C TYR A 145 -38.34 6.78 -13.62
N ARG A 146 -37.52 7.64 -14.24
CA ARG A 146 -36.66 7.23 -15.35
C ARG A 146 -35.25 6.96 -14.84
N ALA A 147 -34.86 5.69 -14.87
CA ALA A 147 -33.52 5.24 -14.56
C ALA A 147 -32.70 5.15 -15.84
N VAL A 148 -31.57 5.87 -15.91
CA VAL A 148 -30.66 5.84 -17.05
C VAL A 148 -29.25 5.55 -16.54
N ILE A 149 -28.63 4.50 -17.05
CA ILE A 149 -27.22 4.15 -16.87
C ILE A 149 -26.67 3.84 -18.25
N LYS A 150 -25.92 4.77 -18.83
CA LYS A 150 -25.22 4.63 -20.10
C LYS A 150 -23.86 4.00 -19.84
N SER A 151 -23.88 2.70 -19.54
CA SER A 151 -22.68 1.90 -19.36
C SER A 151 -22.54 0.82 -20.44
N ARG A 152 -21.36 0.23 -20.54
CA ARG A 152 -21.09 -0.92 -21.39
C ARG A 152 -19.94 -1.74 -20.82
N PHE A 153 -20.00 -3.04 -21.06
CA PHE A 153 -18.90 -3.96 -20.83
C PHE A 153 -18.20 -4.23 -22.15
N VAL A 154 -16.86 -4.17 -22.15
CA VAL A 154 -16.06 -4.49 -23.32
C VAL A 154 -14.99 -5.52 -22.99
N ASP A 155 -14.56 -6.26 -23.99
CA ASP A 155 -13.33 -7.03 -23.90
C ASP A 155 -12.18 -6.03 -23.94
N GLY A 156 -11.61 -5.79 -22.78
CA GLY A 156 -10.58 -4.78 -22.54
C GLY A 156 -9.46 -5.39 -21.71
N HIS A 157 -9.00 -4.65 -20.70
CA HIS A 157 -7.89 -5.09 -19.87
C HIS A 157 -8.13 -4.82 -18.39
N LEU A 158 -7.54 -5.69 -17.57
CA LEU A 158 -7.17 -5.37 -16.19
C LEU A 158 -5.84 -4.62 -16.24
N ASP A 159 -5.88 -3.32 -15.95
CA ASP A 159 -4.71 -2.44 -15.94
C ASP A 159 -4.00 -2.49 -14.58
N ILE A 160 -2.68 -2.55 -14.62
CA ILE A 160 -1.77 -2.49 -13.47
C ILE A 160 -0.68 -1.47 -13.82
N ALA A 161 -0.23 -0.69 -12.83
CA ALA A 161 0.88 0.22 -12.99
C ALA A 161 1.97 -0.06 -11.95
N GLN A 162 3.22 0.08 -12.36
CA GLN A 162 4.36 -0.06 -11.46
C GLN A 162 5.44 0.99 -11.70
N ALA A 163 6.25 1.26 -10.70
CA ALA A 163 7.53 1.96 -10.84
C ALA A 163 8.59 1.22 -10.03
N VAL A 164 9.84 1.27 -10.48
CA VAL A 164 10.97 0.61 -9.82
C VAL A 164 12.07 1.61 -9.54
N LEU A 165 12.63 1.55 -8.34
CA LEU A 165 13.86 2.22 -7.97
C LEU A 165 14.93 1.16 -7.70
N ASP A 166 15.89 1.05 -8.61
CA ASP A 166 17.01 0.13 -8.45
C ASP A 166 17.82 0.45 -7.18
N GLY A 167 18.15 -0.61 -6.45
CA GLY A 167 19.09 -0.60 -5.34
C GLY A 167 20.45 -1.20 -5.71
N GLN A 168 21.28 -1.41 -4.70
CA GLN A 168 22.58 -2.08 -4.79
C GLN A 168 22.44 -3.60 -4.94
N SER A 169 21.27 -4.17 -4.60
CA SER A 169 20.95 -5.57 -4.77
C SER A 169 19.67 -5.78 -5.59
N LYS A 170 19.48 -7.00 -6.10
CA LYS A 170 18.23 -7.44 -6.74
C LYS A 170 17.16 -7.84 -5.73
N GLN A 171 17.50 -7.99 -4.45
CA GLN A 171 16.51 -8.18 -3.40
C GLN A 171 15.56 -6.99 -3.36
N GLU A 172 14.28 -7.30 -3.32
CA GLU A 172 13.21 -6.36 -3.62
C GLU A 172 12.26 -6.18 -2.45
N VAL A 173 11.85 -4.94 -2.21
CA VAL A 173 10.77 -4.55 -1.31
C VAL A 173 9.57 -4.09 -2.14
N LEU A 174 8.43 -4.75 -1.98
CA LEU A 174 7.17 -4.38 -2.63
C LEU A 174 6.39 -3.36 -1.79
N LEU A 175 6.06 -2.21 -2.34
CA LEU A 175 5.09 -1.26 -1.79
C LEU A 175 3.90 -1.21 -2.74
N SER A 176 2.73 -1.63 -2.30
CA SER A 176 1.53 -1.68 -3.15
C SER A 176 0.37 -0.95 -2.52
N SER A 177 -0.46 -0.33 -3.35
CA SER A 177 -1.78 0.18 -2.94
C SER A 177 -2.78 -0.03 -4.07
N TYR A 178 -4.08 0.07 -3.76
CA TYR A 178 -5.13 -0.14 -4.74
C TYR A 178 -5.83 1.15 -5.13
N LEU A 179 -6.23 1.24 -6.40
CA LEU A 179 -6.79 2.46 -7.01
C LEU A 179 -8.10 2.16 -7.77
N CYS A 180 -8.91 1.23 -7.29
CA CYS A 180 -10.21 0.88 -7.90
C CYS A 180 -11.40 1.64 -7.32
N HIS A 181 -11.27 2.19 -6.11
CA HIS A 181 -12.36 2.89 -5.43
C HIS A 181 -12.61 4.27 -6.06
N PRO A 182 -13.88 4.66 -6.36
CA PRO A 182 -14.21 5.95 -6.99
C PRO A 182 -14.08 7.14 -6.01
N SER A 183 -15.06 8.04 -5.87
CA SER A 183 -14.95 9.23 -5.01
C SER A 183 -15.08 8.90 -3.52
N MET A 184 -14.06 8.25 -2.98
CA MET A 184 -13.81 8.03 -1.55
C MET A 184 -12.35 8.40 -1.24
N ALA A 185 -12.13 9.01 -0.09
CA ALA A 185 -10.86 9.63 0.24
C ALA A 185 -9.89 8.67 0.93
N ASN A 186 -10.21 8.25 2.15
CA ASN A 186 -9.35 7.39 2.93
C ASN A 186 -9.28 5.99 2.31
N ASN A 187 -10.41 5.40 1.91
CA ASN A 187 -10.48 4.17 1.13
C ASN A 187 -10.85 4.46 -0.34
N GLU A 188 -9.92 4.66 -1.26
CA GLU A 188 -8.48 4.39 -1.12
C GLU A 188 -7.65 5.37 -1.94
N LEU A 189 -7.89 6.69 -1.82
CA LEU A 189 -6.93 7.66 -2.34
C LEU A 189 -5.76 7.88 -1.38
N SER A 190 -5.95 7.67 -0.08
CA SER A 190 -4.89 7.84 0.91
C SER A 190 -3.67 6.94 0.65
N GLY A 191 -3.88 5.64 0.39
CA GLY A 191 -2.81 4.68 0.09
C GLY A 191 -1.96 5.06 -1.12
N PRO A 192 -2.55 5.28 -2.32
CA PRO A 192 -1.85 5.71 -3.52
C PRO A 192 -1.11 7.04 -3.39
N LEU A 193 -1.67 8.00 -2.64
CA LEU A 193 -1.00 9.28 -2.36
C LEU A 193 0.22 9.08 -1.45
N VAL A 194 0.12 8.27 -0.38
CA VAL A 194 1.27 7.94 0.45
C VAL A 194 2.32 7.14 -0.34
N LEU A 195 1.89 6.23 -1.21
CA LEU A 195 2.79 5.48 -2.10
C LEU A 195 3.64 6.42 -2.96
N LEU A 196 3.03 7.47 -3.53
CA LEU A 196 3.74 8.49 -4.30
C LEU A 196 4.74 9.26 -3.44
N GLY A 197 4.36 9.64 -2.21
CA GLY A 197 5.26 10.28 -1.26
C GLY A 197 6.48 9.43 -0.94
N LEU A 198 6.26 8.17 -0.60
CA LEU A 198 7.33 7.20 -0.34
C LEU A 198 8.24 7.02 -1.57
N TYR A 199 7.69 6.95 -2.78
CA TYR A 199 8.49 6.92 -4.01
C TYR A 199 9.47 8.09 -4.08
N HIS A 200 8.98 9.32 -3.83
CA HIS A 200 9.82 10.51 -3.91
C HIS A 200 10.86 10.59 -2.80
N ARG A 201 10.54 10.16 -1.58
CA ARG A 201 11.49 10.13 -0.47
C ARG A 201 12.58 9.08 -0.66
N ILE A 202 12.20 7.84 -0.97
CA ILE A 202 13.13 6.72 -1.19
C ILE A 202 14.06 7.02 -2.39
N LYS A 203 13.55 7.70 -3.42
CA LYS A 203 14.36 8.16 -4.56
C LYS A 203 15.49 9.12 -4.16
N GLN A 204 15.33 9.89 -3.10
CA GLN A 204 16.34 10.85 -2.63
C GLN A 204 17.43 10.21 -1.77
N TRP A 205 17.23 8.99 -1.29
CA TRP A 205 18.22 8.33 -0.45
C TRP A 205 19.52 8.11 -1.24
N PRO A 206 20.68 8.42 -0.63
CA PRO A 206 21.97 8.35 -1.31
C PRO A 206 22.35 6.92 -1.70
N ASN A 207 21.94 5.94 -0.90
CA ASN A 207 22.12 4.52 -1.14
C ASN A 207 20.80 3.80 -0.83
N ARG A 208 20.47 2.79 -1.64
CA ARG A 208 19.38 1.86 -1.41
C ARG A 208 19.96 0.46 -1.46
N ARG A 209 19.99 -0.26 -0.34
CA ARG A 209 20.40 -1.66 -0.23
C ARG A 209 19.47 -2.53 -1.07
N TYR A 210 18.17 -2.29 -0.95
CA TYR A 210 17.13 -3.02 -1.67
C TYR A 210 16.66 -2.27 -2.93
N THR A 211 16.18 -3.04 -3.90
CA THR A 211 15.36 -2.51 -5.00
C THR A 211 13.94 -2.28 -4.47
N TYR A 212 13.34 -1.13 -4.74
CA TYR A 212 11.98 -0.82 -4.30
C TYR A 212 11.01 -0.83 -5.49
N ARG A 213 9.96 -1.63 -5.39
CA ARG A 213 8.89 -1.72 -6.39
C ARG A 213 7.62 -1.10 -5.85
N PHE A 214 7.09 -0.12 -6.57
CA PHE A 214 5.85 0.59 -6.25
C PHE A 214 4.77 0.09 -7.19
N MET A 215 3.64 -0.36 -6.67
CA MET A 215 2.54 -0.90 -7.48
C MET A 215 1.20 -0.24 -7.16
N LEU A 216 0.46 0.06 -8.23
CA LEU A 216 -0.92 0.52 -8.19
C LEU A 216 -1.77 -0.40 -9.04
N HIS A 217 -2.76 -1.05 -8.43
CA HIS A 217 -3.66 -1.97 -9.13
C HIS A 217 -5.07 -1.95 -8.52
N PRO A 218 -6.07 -2.61 -9.12
CA PRO A 218 -7.33 -2.87 -8.44
C PRO A 218 -7.16 -3.79 -7.24
N GLU A 219 -7.96 -3.58 -6.18
CA GLU A 219 -7.96 -4.50 -5.04
C GLU A 219 -8.38 -5.91 -5.47
N THR A 220 -7.74 -6.92 -4.89
CA THR A 220 -7.94 -8.36 -5.10
C THR A 220 -7.61 -8.86 -6.50
N ILE A 221 -8.39 -8.46 -7.50
CA ILE A 221 -8.19 -8.96 -8.87
C ILE A 221 -6.89 -8.42 -9.47
N GLY A 222 -6.50 -7.19 -9.10
CA GLY A 222 -5.24 -6.59 -9.51
C GLY A 222 -4.02 -7.24 -8.86
N SER A 223 -4.06 -7.55 -7.56
CA SER A 223 -2.96 -8.28 -6.90
C SER A 223 -2.83 -9.72 -7.40
N LEU A 224 -3.93 -10.39 -7.73
CA LEU A 224 -3.90 -11.66 -8.46
C LEU A 224 -3.29 -11.51 -9.86
N GLY A 225 -3.59 -10.40 -10.56
CA GLY A 225 -2.94 -10.05 -11.82
C GLY A 225 -1.43 -9.83 -11.68
N VAL A 226 -0.99 -9.13 -10.63
CA VAL A 226 0.43 -8.97 -10.30
C VAL A 226 1.08 -10.33 -10.07
N LEU A 227 0.48 -11.19 -9.24
CA LEU A 227 1.00 -12.53 -8.96
C LEU A 227 1.06 -13.39 -10.21
N HIS A 228 0.07 -13.30 -11.10
CA HIS A 228 0.07 -13.98 -12.39
C HIS A 228 1.28 -13.57 -13.25
N LEU A 229 1.59 -12.28 -13.29
CA LEU A 229 2.70 -11.74 -14.09
C LEU A 229 4.08 -11.93 -13.45
N MET A 230 4.16 -11.91 -12.11
CA MET A 230 5.42 -11.67 -11.39
C MET A 230 5.77 -12.68 -10.29
N GLN A 231 4.96 -13.73 -10.06
CA GLN A 231 5.25 -14.71 -9.01
C GLN A 231 6.67 -15.30 -9.06
N ASP A 232 7.21 -15.59 -10.25
CA ASP A 232 8.56 -16.17 -10.37
C ASP A 232 9.65 -15.14 -10.07
N HIS A 233 9.45 -13.89 -10.49
CA HIS A 233 10.31 -12.77 -10.10
C HIS A 233 10.30 -12.56 -8.58
N PHE A 234 9.12 -12.61 -7.96
CA PHE A 234 9.01 -12.48 -6.50
C PHE A 234 9.63 -13.64 -5.74
N ARG A 235 9.51 -14.89 -6.23
CA ARG A 235 10.18 -16.05 -5.61
C ARG A 235 11.71 -15.87 -5.55
N GLN A 236 12.29 -15.23 -6.55
CA GLN A 236 13.74 -15.01 -6.62
C GLN A 236 14.19 -13.80 -5.80
N ASN A 237 13.38 -12.74 -5.76
CA ASN A 237 13.86 -11.42 -5.34
C ASN A 237 13.13 -10.83 -4.13
N LEU A 238 11.86 -11.16 -3.88
CA LEU A 238 11.04 -10.45 -2.90
C LEU A 238 11.41 -10.84 -1.46
N VAL A 239 11.98 -9.89 -0.71
CA VAL A 239 12.39 -10.11 0.69
C VAL A 239 11.41 -9.53 1.70
N SER A 240 10.56 -8.60 1.26
CA SER A 240 9.58 -7.91 2.11
C SER A 240 8.54 -7.21 1.24
N GLY A 241 7.36 -6.95 1.80
CA GLY A 241 6.43 -6.02 1.19
C GLY A 241 5.45 -5.40 2.17
N LEU A 242 4.78 -4.35 1.71
CA LEU A 242 3.81 -3.60 2.49
C LEU A 242 2.66 -3.12 1.61
N VAL A 243 1.44 -3.55 1.93
CA VAL A 243 0.20 -3.02 1.39
C VAL A 243 -0.18 -1.75 2.15
N LEU A 244 -0.38 -0.64 1.44
CA LEU A 244 -0.79 0.65 1.97
C LEU A 244 -2.30 0.82 1.81
N ASN A 245 -3.02 0.87 2.93
CA ASN A 245 -4.49 0.90 3.00
C ASN A 245 -4.98 1.93 4.04
N CYS A 246 -5.89 2.85 3.71
CA CYS A 246 -6.53 3.79 4.65
C CYS A 246 -5.53 4.52 5.58
N LEU A 247 -4.64 5.33 5.00
CA LEU A 247 -3.52 6.00 5.67
C LEU A 247 -3.79 7.44 6.14
N GLY A 248 -5.01 7.94 5.97
CA GLY A 248 -5.52 9.16 6.60
C GLY A 248 -6.46 8.86 7.78
N GLY A 249 -7.04 9.91 8.35
CA GLY A 249 -7.99 9.86 9.47
C GLY A 249 -7.43 10.29 10.82
N ASP A 250 -8.29 10.22 11.83
CA ASP A 250 -8.04 10.69 13.21
C ASP A 250 -6.97 9.91 14.00
N PRO A 251 -6.84 8.57 13.86
CA PRO A 251 -5.89 7.82 14.67
C PRO A 251 -4.45 8.33 14.51
N GLN A 252 -3.73 8.40 15.63
CA GLN A 252 -2.35 8.87 15.63
C GLN A 252 -1.37 7.77 15.26
N GLU A 253 -1.64 6.53 15.66
CA GLU A 253 -0.75 5.40 15.39
C GLU A 253 -1.05 4.75 14.04
N LEU A 254 0.00 4.22 13.41
CA LEU A 254 -0.16 3.25 12.34
C LEU A 254 -0.36 1.86 12.94
N VAL A 255 -1.21 1.05 12.31
CA VAL A 255 -1.42 -0.35 12.66
C VAL A 255 -0.86 -1.21 11.55
N PHE A 256 0.11 -2.05 11.88
CA PHE A 256 0.71 -3.03 10.99
C PHE A 256 0.09 -4.40 11.23
N LYS A 257 -0.55 -4.94 10.19
CA LYS A 257 -0.88 -6.36 10.12
C LYS A 257 0.31 -7.10 9.54
N HIS A 258 0.82 -8.03 10.33
CA HIS A 258 1.98 -8.83 9.97
C HIS A 258 1.70 -9.77 8.79
N SER A 259 2.77 -10.23 8.15
CA SER A 259 2.70 -11.29 7.16
C SER A 259 2.22 -12.59 7.82
N ARG A 260 1.76 -13.55 7.03
CA ARG A 260 1.20 -14.82 7.54
C ARG A 260 2.23 -15.65 8.30
N ASN A 261 3.50 -15.60 7.90
CA ASN A 261 4.56 -16.37 8.54
C ASN A 261 5.09 -15.68 9.81
N ASP A 262 4.83 -14.38 9.96
CA ASP A 262 5.15 -13.55 11.13
C ASP A 262 6.62 -13.68 11.60
N ASN A 263 7.52 -13.86 10.64
CA ASN A 263 8.94 -14.08 10.90
C ASN A 263 9.85 -13.49 9.82
N SER A 264 9.27 -12.73 8.89
CA SER A 264 10.07 -12.03 7.88
C SER A 264 10.86 -10.88 8.51
N LEU A 265 11.80 -10.33 7.74
CA LEU A 265 12.64 -9.24 8.20
C LEU A 265 11.83 -8.01 8.61
N LEU A 266 10.77 -7.67 7.87
CA LEU A 266 9.89 -6.56 8.22
C LEU A 266 9.01 -6.89 9.43
N ASP A 267 8.50 -8.13 9.55
CA ASP A 267 7.74 -8.55 10.72
C ASP A 267 8.55 -8.37 12.01
N LYS A 268 9.77 -8.93 12.03
CA LYS A 268 10.70 -8.79 13.16
C LYS A 268 11.00 -7.32 13.46
N LEU A 269 11.29 -6.54 12.41
CA LEU A 269 11.63 -5.12 12.55
C LEU A 269 10.48 -4.33 13.18
N LEU A 270 9.24 -4.61 12.79
CA LEU A 270 8.07 -3.92 13.33
C LEU A 270 7.86 -4.21 14.82
N TYR A 271 8.13 -5.43 15.29
CA TYR A 271 8.13 -5.72 16.73
C TYR A 271 9.26 -4.97 17.46
N HIS A 272 10.48 -5.04 16.91
CA HIS A 272 11.66 -4.38 17.46
C HIS A 272 11.46 -2.87 17.63
N LEU A 273 11.04 -2.18 16.56
CA LEU A 273 10.82 -0.73 16.56
C LEU A 273 9.66 -0.33 17.48
N ASN A 274 8.60 -1.14 17.58
CA ASN A 274 7.51 -0.88 18.52
C ASN A 274 8.02 -0.92 19.96
N GLY A 275 8.81 -1.94 20.32
CA GLY A 275 9.47 -2.04 21.63
C GLY A 275 10.40 -0.85 21.95
N GLN A 276 10.85 -0.13 20.92
CA GLN A 276 11.69 1.07 21.04
C GLN A 276 10.89 2.39 21.01
N GLY A 277 9.56 2.32 21.03
CA GLY A 277 8.70 3.51 21.15
C GLY A 277 8.47 4.25 19.83
N HIS A 278 8.55 3.58 18.67
CA HIS A 278 8.23 4.19 17.37
C HIS A 278 6.74 4.58 17.21
N GLY A 279 5.86 4.22 18.15
CA GLY A 279 4.48 4.70 18.21
C GLY A 279 3.59 4.10 17.11
N HIS A 280 3.67 2.79 16.94
CA HIS A 280 2.80 2.01 16.07
C HIS A 280 2.33 0.74 16.78
N SER A 281 1.22 0.20 16.30
CA SER A 281 0.62 -1.02 16.83
C SER A 281 0.79 -2.17 15.84
N ASN A 282 0.93 -3.39 16.36
CA ASN A 282 1.12 -4.62 15.59
C ASN A 282 -0.07 -5.56 15.83
N ILE A 283 -0.62 -6.14 14.77
CA ILE A 283 -1.70 -7.14 14.85
C ILE A 283 -1.33 -8.38 14.03
N PRO A 284 -1.76 -9.58 14.45
CA PRO A 284 -1.44 -10.81 13.74
C PRO A 284 -2.15 -10.86 12.39
N PHE A 285 -1.57 -11.63 11.46
CA PHE A 285 -2.22 -11.94 10.20
C PHE A 285 -3.59 -12.59 10.41
N SER A 286 -4.57 -12.14 9.64
CA SER A 286 -5.86 -12.79 9.48
C SER A 286 -6.33 -12.60 8.04
N PRO A 287 -6.85 -13.65 7.37
CA PRO A 287 -7.45 -13.51 6.04
C PRO A 287 -8.90 -12.98 6.10
N LEU A 288 -9.46 -12.75 7.29
CA LEU A 288 -10.87 -12.37 7.47
C LEU A 288 -11.14 -10.88 7.23
N SER A 289 -10.13 -10.04 7.35
CA SER A 289 -10.18 -8.59 7.15
C SER A 289 -8.85 -8.09 6.60
N GLY A 290 -8.83 -6.89 6.03
CA GLY A 290 -7.67 -6.31 5.38
C GLY A 290 -7.88 -6.23 3.87
N SER A 291 -6.80 -6.27 3.11
CA SER A 291 -6.80 -5.99 1.68
C SER A 291 -5.98 -7.05 0.93
N ASP A 292 -5.06 -6.62 0.07
CA ASP A 292 -4.31 -7.45 -0.86
C ASP A 292 -3.24 -8.34 -0.23
N GLU A 293 -2.85 -8.09 1.02
CA GLU A 293 -1.87 -8.93 1.71
C GLU A 293 -2.34 -10.39 1.78
N ARG A 294 -3.66 -10.63 1.81
CA ARG A 294 -4.22 -11.99 1.76
C ARG A 294 -3.85 -12.76 0.48
N GLN A 295 -3.68 -12.07 -0.65
CA GLN A 295 -3.30 -12.71 -1.92
C GLN A 295 -1.80 -13.05 -1.91
N TYR A 296 -0.95 -12.10 -1.54
CA TYR A 296 0.49 -12.31 -1.45
C TYR A 296 0.86 -13.41 -0.43
N ASN A 297 0.12 -13.52 0.67
CA ASN A 297 0.33 -14.50 1.73
C ASN A 297 -0.44 -15.82 1.54
N ALA A 298 -1.11 -16.01 0.38
CA ALA A 298 -1.85 -17.25 0.12
C ALA A 298 -0.91 -18.47 0.19
N PRO A 299 -1.40 -19.67 0.58
CA PRO A 299 -0.54 -20.83 0.85
C PRO A 299 0.41 -21.24 -0.27
N GLY A 300 0.06 -20.97 -1.54
CA GLY A 300 0.91 -21.28 -2.70
C GLY A 300 1.98 -20.23 -3.02
N PHE A 301 1.94 -19.06 -2.38
CA PHE A 301 2.90 -17.96 -2.56
C PHE A 301 3.73 -17.71 -1.31
N GLN A 302 3.06 -17.50 -0.17
CA GLN A 302 3.68 -17.20 1.13
C GLN A 302 4.72 -16.08 1.08
N PHE A 303 4.48 -15.05 0.27
CA PHE A 303 5.38 -13.90 0.22
C PHE A 303 5.28 -13.07 1.51
N PRO A 304 6.40 -12.51 2.00
CA PRO A 304 6.47 -11.78 3.27
C PRO A 304 5.89 -10.36 3.15
N VAL A 305 4.59 -10.25 2.89
CA VAL A 305 3.92 -8.96 2.65
C VAL A 305 3.02 -8.61 3.82
N CYS A 306 3.36 -7.52 4.52
CA CYS A 306 2.54 -6.94 5.58
C CYS A 306 1.47 -6.00 5.00
N CYS A 307 0.59 -5.50 5.85
CA CYS A 307 -0.37 -4.44 5.52
C CYS A 307 -0.34 -3.36 6.59
N VAL A 308 -0.41 -2.09 6.20
CA VAL A 308 -0.46 -0.95 7.13
C VAL A 308 -1.71 -0.13 6.89
N SER A 309 -2.31 0.34 7.98
CA SER A 309 -3.37 1.32 7.95
C SER A 309 -3.31 2.28 9.12
N ARG A 310 -3.92 3.46 8.97
CA ARG A 310 -4.20 4.36 10.09
C ARG A 310 -5.58 4.10 10.69
N SER A 311 -6.64 4.14 9.86
CA SER A 311 -8.03 4.03 10.36
C SER A 311 -8.70 2.67 10.17
N PHE A 312 -8.23 1.83 9.24
CA PHE A 312 -8.98 0.63 8.87
C PHE A 312 -9.08 -0.37 10.02
N HIS A 313 -7.96 -0.76 10.62
CA HIS A 313 -7.94 -1.75 11.70
C HIS A 313 -8.47 -1.20 13.03
N THR A 314 -8.49 0.13 13.22
CA THR A 314 -9.16 0.77 14.36
C THR A 314 -10.66 0.89 14.17
N GLY A 315 -11.14 0.81 12.92
CA GLY A 315 -12.52 1.04 12.51
C GLY A 315 -12.85 2.52 12.39
N TYR A 316 -13.61 2.88 11.35
CA TYR A 316 -14.18 4.22 11.19
C TYR A 316 -15.54 4.16 10.49
N LYS A 317 -16.44 5.08 10.81
CA LYS A 317 -17.87 5.00 10.43
C LYS A 317 -18.11 5.39 8.98
N GLU A 318 -17.21 6.18 8.42
CA GLU A 318 -17.29 6.77 7.10
C GLU A 318 -16.95 5.76 5.99
N TYR A 319 -16.28 4.64 6.35
CA TYR A 319 -15.82 3.59 5.44
C TYR A 319 -16.92 3.12 4.48
N HIS A 320 -16.59 3.05 3.18
CA HIS A 320 -17.52 2.69 2.10
C HIS A 320 -18.76 3.61 1.98
N THR A 321 -18.62 4.89 2.31
CA THR A 321 -19.70 5.87 2.12
C THR A 321 -19.18 7.21 1.59
N SER A 322 -20.09 8.08 1.17
CA SER A 322 -19.78 9.47 0.79
C SER A 322 -19.22 10.33 1.91
N LEU A 323 -19.28 9.87 3.16
CA LEU A 323 -18.65 10.57 4.28
C LEU A 323 -17.14 10.34 4.32
N ASP A 324 -16.62 9.35 3.59
CA ASP A 324 -15.19 9.15 3.40
C ASP A 324 -14.64 10.18 2.40
N ASN A 325 -14.39 11.38 2.90
CA ASN A 325 -14.03 12.56 2.13
C ASN A 325 -12.71 13.20 2.62
N LYS A 326 -12.28 14.29 1.96
CA LYS A 326 -11.01 14.96 2.25
C LYS A 326 -10.90 15.41 3.69
N ASP A 327 -12.01 15.86 4.29
CA ASP A 327 -12.04 16.40 5.64
C ASP A 327 -11.77 15.29 6.67
N TYR A 328 -12.37 14.11 6.48
CA TYR A 328 -12.07 12.94 7.30
C TYR A 328 -10.64 12.43 7.08
N MET A 329 -10.24 12.21 5.83
CA MET A 329 -8.90 11.68 5.51
C MET A 329 -7.78 12.60 6.03
N GLY A 330 -7.91 13.90 5.82
CA GLY A 330 -6.93 14.91 6.19
C GLY A 330 -5.60 14.81 5.43
N ILE A 331 -5.12 15.92 4.88
CA ILE A 331 -3.80 15.93 4.21
C ILE A 331 -2.65 15.84 5.23
N LYS A 332 -2.78 16.42 6.42
CA LYS A 332 -1.76 16.34 7.47
C LYS A 332 -1.54 14.90 7.98
N PRO A 333 -2.58 14.13 8.34
CA PRO A 333 -2.43 12.70 8.65
C PRO A 333 -1.74 11.91 7.54
N LEU A 334 -2.02 12.23 6.28
CA LEU A 334 -1.39 11.59 5.12
C LEU A 334 0.12 11.84 5.09
N LEU A 335 0.55 13.09 5.27
CA LEU A 335 1.98 13.46 5.35
C LEU A 335 2.67 12.79 6.55
N ASP A 336 2.01 12.76 7.71
CA ASP A 336 2.51 12.07 8.91
C ASP A 336 2.63 10.55 8.69
N SER A 337 1.75 9.93 7.89
CA SER A 337 1.90 8.54 7.48
C SER A 337 3.15 8.33 6.60
N ILE A 338 3.44 9.24 5.67
CA ILE A 338 4.68 9.21 4.89
C ILE A 338 5.89 9.31 5.82
N ASP A 339 5.89 10.24 6.79
CA ASP A 339 6.96 10.42 7.77
C ASP A 339 7.24 9.15 8.59
N LYS A 340 6.19 8.52 9.10
CA LYS A 340 6.32 7.31 9.93
C LYS A 340 6.80 6.12 9.11
N LEU A 341 6.27 5.94 7.90
CA LEU A 341 6.67 4.85 7.02
C LEU A 341 8.10 5.01 6.52
N GLU A 342 8.55 6.23 6.19
CA GLU A 342 9.93 6.46 5.79
C GLU A 342 10.90 6.07 6.92
N LYS A 343 10.62 6.44 8.17
CA LYS A 343 11.45 6.04 9.33
C LYS A 343 11.58 4.53 9.46
N ILE A 344 10.49 3.80 9.22
CA ILE A 344 10.51 2.33 9.23
C ILE A 344 11.39 1.79 8.10
N PHE A 345 11.26 2.33 6.88
CA PHE A 345 12.08 1.84 5.77
C PHE A 345 13.56 2.25 5.87
N LEU A 346 13.88 3.40 6.49
CA LEU A 346 15.27 3.77 6.81
C LEU A 346 15.91 2.78 7.80
N ALA A 347 15.13 2.28 8.78
CA ALA A 347 15.56 1.21 9.67
C ALA A 347 15.64 -0.15 8.95
N PHE A 348 14.71 -0.41 8.02
CA PHE A 348 14.72 -1.62 7.19
C PHE A 348 15.97 -1.70 6.30
N GLU A 349 16.47 -0.58 5.78
CA GLU A 349 17.73 -0.51 5.02
C GLU A 349 18.97 -0.93 5.81
N GLN A 350 18.90 -0.92 7.15
CA GLN A 350 19.95 -1.43 8.04
C GLN A 350 19.74 -2.89 8.45
N SER A 351 18.58 -3.46 8.11
CA SER A 351 18.19 -4.82 8.45
C SER A 351 18.56 -5.73 7.29
N ALA A 352 19.45 -6.71 7.52
CA ALA A 352 19.78 -7.75 6.57
C ALA A 352 20.49 -8.91 7.28
N ARG A 353 20.68 -10.03 6.57
CA ARG A 353 21.63 -11.07 6.97
C ARG A 353 22.96 -10.83 6.27
N PHE A 354 24.03 -11.01 7.03
CA PHE A 354 25.38 -10.83 6.53
C PHE A 354 26.23 -12.07 6.79
N GLU A 355 27.24 -12.24 5.94
CA GLU A 355 28.36 -13.15 6.12
C GLU A 355 29.62 -12.34 6.42
N ASN A 356 30.31 -12.70 7.51
CA ASN A 356 31.67 -12.25 7.76
C ASN A 356 32.64 -12.98 6.83
N THR A 357 33.26 -12.23 5.93
CA THR A 357 34.20 -12.77 4.92
C THR A 357 35.54 -13.22 5.53
N HIS A 358 35.78 -12.93 6.80
CA HIS A 358 36.97 -13.28 7.57
C HIS A 358 36.57 -13.95 8.90
N PRO A 359 35.97 -15.16 8.88
CA PRO A 359 35.35 -15.76 10.06
C PRO A 359 36.33 -16.43 11.04
N TYR A 360 37.58 -16.65 10.64
CA TYR A 360 38.58 -17.37 11.44
C TYR A 360 39.35 -16.43 12.38
N GLY A 361 38.70 -16.07 13.50
CA GLY A 361 39.20 -15.10 14.48
C GLY A 361 38.78 -13.66 14.17
N GLU A 362 39.18 -12.70 15.01
CA GLU A 362 38.85 -11.29 14.75
C GLU A 362 39.76 -10.70 13.65
N PRO A 363 39.21 -10.03 12.62
CA PRO A 363 40.02 -9.30 11.64
C PRO A 363 40.86 -8.23 12.34
N ASN A 364 42.07 -7.98 11.85
CA ASN A 364 42.86 -6.84 12.34
C ASN A 364 42.23 -5.51 11.91
N LEU A 365 41.33 -4.99 12.75
CA LEU A 365 40.59 -3.74 12.54
C LEU A 365 41.51 -2.51 12.55
N GLY A 366 42.62 -2.55 13.28
CA GLY A 366 43.59 -1.45 13.37
C GLY A 366 44.23 -1.12 12.02
N ASN A 367 44.63 -2.14 11.25
CA ASN A 367 45.18 -1.97 9.89
C ASN A 367 44.18 -1.37 8.88
N ARG A 368 42.89 -1.32 9.25
CA ARG A 368 41.79 -0.81 8.43
C ARG A 368 41.24 0.51 8.96
N GLY A 369 41.86 1.09 9.99
CA GLY A 369 41.37 2.33 10.63
C GLY A 369 40.03 2.16 11.36
N LEU A 370 39.61 0.92 11.64
CA LEU A 370 38.36 0.59 12.32
C LEU A 370 38.55 0.32 13.82
N TYR A 371 39.74 0.60 14.36
CA TYR A 371 40.07 0.42 15.77
C TYR A 371 40.76 1.68 16.31
N PRO A 372 40.36 2.19 17.50
CA PRO A 372 41.01 3.34 18.11
C PRO A 372 42.50 3.08 18.39
N THR A 373 43.37 4.00 18.00
CA THR A 373 44.83 3.88 18.18
C THR A 373 45.33 4.31 19.55
N LEU A 374 44.48 4.96 20.36
CA LEU A 374 44.81 5.47 21.69
C LEU A 374 43.83 4.94 22.75
N SER A 375 44.35 4.48 23.89
CA SER A 375 43.57 3.92 25.00
C SER A 375 43.12 4.97 26.04
N PHE A 376 43.04 6.25 25.66
CA PHE A 376 42.79 7.37 26.59
C PHE A 376 41.29 7.64 26.82
N PHE A 377 40.83 7.64 28.06
CA PHE A 377 39.40 7.78 28.39
C PHE A 377 38.88 9.22 28.16
N SER A 378 37.93 9.39 27.25
CA SER A 378 37.23 10.65 26.92
C SER A 378 35.80 10.36 26.42
N GLU A 379 34.90 11.36 26.38
CA GLU A 379 33.55 11.19 25.81
C GLU A 379 33.57 10.80 24.32
N GLU A 380 34.52 11.36 23.57
CA GLU A 380 34.77 10.98 22.17
C GLU A 380 35.14 9.50 22.07
N ARG A 381 35.94 8.98 23.01
CA ARG A 381 36.25 7.55 23.09
C ARG A 381 35.03 6.69 23.40
N THR A 382 34.09 7.16 24.23
CA THR A 382 32.86 6.39 24.51
C THR A 382 32.09 6.12 23.22
N ARG A 383 31.88 7.13 22.37
CA ARG A 383 31.21 6.95 21.07
C ARG A 383 32.00 6.03 20.13
N GLN A 384 33.34 6.15 20.12
CA GLN A 384 34.21 5.26 19.35
C GLN A 384 34.15 3.80 19.85
N LEU A 385 33.92 3.60 21.15
CA LEU A 385 33.74 2.27 21.74
C LEU A 385 32.39 1.67 21.36
N ASP A 386 31.32 2.47 21.33
CA ASP A 386 29.99 1.99 20.92
C ASP A 386 30.01 1.51 19.47
N GLU A 387 30.57 2.31 18.55
CA GLU A 387 30.72 1.90 17.15
C GLU A 387 31.65 0.68 17.00
N LEU A 388 32.75 0.62 17.75
CA LEU A 388 33.62 -0.56 17.77
C LEU A 388 32.88 -1.81 18.27
N ASN A 389 31.98 -1.67 19.24
CA ASN A 389 31.16 -2.77 19.72
C ASN A 389 30.14 -3.20 18.66
N HIS A 390 29.51 -2.26 17.94
CA HIS A 390 28.66 -2.60 16.79
C HIS A 390 29.43 -3.37 15.73
N ILE A 391 30.64 -2.93 15.39
CA ILE A 391 31.54 -3.63 14.46
C ILE A 391 31.83 -5.06 14.93
N LYS A 392 32.21 -5.24 16.19
CA LYS A 392 32.52 -6.56 16.77
C LYS A 392 31.29 -7.47 16.79
N MET A 393 30.14 -6.94 17.19
CA MET A 393 28.88 -7.69 17.22
C MET A 393 28.48 -8.16 15.83
N LEU A 394 28.57 -7.28 14.82
CA LEU A 394 28.31 -7.66 13.44
C LEU A 394 29.28 -8.74 12.98
N LEU A 395 30.59 -8.57 13.14
CA LEU A 395 31.58 -9.57 12.71
C LEU A 395 31.40 -10.92 13.40
N CYS A 396 30.98 -10.92 14.67
CA CYS A 396 30.77 -12.14 15.46
C CYS A 396 29.53 -12.92 15.01
N TYR A 397 28.41 -12.21 14.77
CA TYR A 397 27.11 -12.82 14.49
C TYR A 397 26.71 -12.81 13.01
N SER A 398 27.53 -12.28 12.11
CA SER A 398 27.34 -12.39 10.66
C SER A 398 27.75 -13.77 10.17
N ASP A 399 27.05 -14.80 10.66
CA ASP A 399 27.21 -16.22 10.33
C ASP A 399 26.15 -16.71 9.33
N GLY A 400 25.37 -15.78 8.78
CA GLY A 400 24.22 -16.04 7.90
C GLY A 400 22.95 -16.50 8.61
N GLN A 401 23.01 -16.80 9.92
CA GLN A 401 21.85 -17.24 10.71
C GLN A 401 21.17 -16.08 11.42
N HIS A 402 21.95 -15.07 11.84
CA HIS A 402 21.42 -13.88 12.50
C HIS A 402 21.29 -12.71 11.52
N ASP A 403 20.15 -12.04 11.55
CA ASP A 403 19.98 -10.75 10.89
C ASP A 403 20.38 -9.59 11.83
N THR A 404 20.50 -8.37 11.29
CA THR A 404 20.87 -7.19 12.10
C THR A 404 19.93 -6.96 13.29
N ILE A 405 18.67 -7.38 13.20
CA ILE A 405 17.68 -7.18 14.27
C ILE A 405 18.00 -8.14 15.40
N ASP A 406 18.27 -9.42 15.10
CA ASP A 406 18.71 -10.41 16.09
C ASP A 406 19.99 -9.94 16.83
N ILE A 407 20.91 -9.30 16.11
CA ILE A 407 22.16 -8.74 16.66
C ILE A 407 21.87 -7.53 17.55
N ALA A 408 21.00 -6.62 17.11
CA ALA A 408 20.62 -5.42 17.85
C ALA A 408 19.90 -5.78 19.16
N GLU A 409 19.02 -6.79 19.15
CA GLU A 409 18.35 -7.30 20.34
C GLU A 409 19.32 -7.90 21.35
N LYS A 410 20.28 -8.72 20.90
CA LYS A 410 21.34 -9.28 21.79
C LYS A 410 22.15 -8.19 22.49
N TYR A 411 22.28 -7.02 21.86
CA TYR A 411 23.04 -5.90 22.37
C TYR A 411 22.16 -4.79 22.99
N ASN A 412 20.84 -4.98 23.05
CA ASN A 412 19.85 -4.03 23.54
C ASN A 412 20.01 -2.62 22.92
N GLN A 413 20.18 -2.57 21.60
CA GLN A 413 20.34 -1.35 20.80
C GLN A 413 19.27 -1.25 19.71
N SER A 414 19.11 -0.06 19.11
CA SER A 414 18.32 0.06 17.88
C SER A 414 19.08 -0.48 16.69
N VAL A 415 18.34 -1.02 15.71
CA VAL A 415 18.94 -1.47 14.45
C VAL A 415 19.55 -0.29 13.68
N THR A 416 19.02 0.92 13.89
CA THR A 416 19.55 2.14 13.27
C THR A 416 20.96 2.49 13.74
N GLU A 417 21.36 2.08 14.94
CA GLU A 417 22.70 2.34 15.50
C GLU A 417 23.81 1.57 14.76
N PHE A 418 23.45 0.51 14.03
CA PHE A 418 24.40 -0.31 13.29
C PHE A 418 24.76 0.26 11.91
N ALA A 419 24.06 1.29 11.43
CA ALA A 419 24.22 1.81 10.06
C ALA A 419 25.67 2.17 9.70
N SER A 420 26.36 2.91 10.58
CA SER A 420 27.75 3.31 10.36
C SER A 420 28.71 2.12 10.35
N ALA A 421 28.50 1.15 11.25
CA ALA A 421 29.32 -0.05 11.34
C ALA A 421 29.16 -0.96 10.11
N ILE A 422 27.92 -1.16 9.65
CA ILE A 422 27.61 -1.92 8.43
C ILE A 422 28.34 -1.30 7.23
N MET A 423 28.14 0.00 6.99
CA MET A 423 28.77 0.72 5.88
C MET A 423 30.30 0.58 5.89
N LYS A 424 30.94 0.76 7.05
CA LYS A 424 32.39 0.64 7.20
C LYS A 424 32.88 -0.78 6.92
N LEU A 425 32.17 -1.78 7.40
CA LEU A 425 32.54 -3.18 7.21
C LEU A 425 32.37 -3.63 5.76
N GLU A 426 31.29 -3.24 5.09
CA GLU A 426 31.08 -3.49 3.66
C GLU A 426 32.15 -2.80 2.81
N ALA A 427 32.50 -1.55 3.11
CA ALA A 427 33.55 -0.81 2.40
C ALA A 427 34.93 -1.47 2.51
N HIS A 428 35.20 -2.20 3.60
CA HIS A 428 36.44 -2.96 3.78
C HIS A 428 36.33 -4.42 3.35
N GLY A 429 35.20 -4.82 2.76
CA GLY A 429 34.93 -6.19 2.33
C GLY A 429 34.94 -7.19 3.49
N LEU A 430 34.64 -6.76 4.72
CA LEU A 430 34.57 -7.60 5.91
C LEU A 430 33.17 -8.18 6.15
N LEU A 431 32.14 -7.56 5.57
CA LEU A 431 30.78 -8.08 5.53
C LEU A 431 30.29 -8.15 4.09
N LYS A 432 29.52 -9.20 3.81
CA LYS A 432 28.79 -9.38 2.57
C LYS A 432 27.33 -9.68 2.90
N MET A 433 26.40 -8.95 2.30
CA MET A 433 24.98 -9.22 2.42
C MET A 433 24.61 -10.53 1.71
N LEU A 434 23.76 -11.35 2.34
CA LEU A 434 23.29 -12.61 1.77
C LEU A 434 22.01 -12.43 0.95
N SER A 435 21.94 -13.11 -0.19
CA SER A 435 20.74 -13.19 -1.04
C SER A 435 19.70 -14.16 -0.45
N PRO A 436 18.45 -14.19 -0.94
CA PRO A 436 17.45 -15.17 -0.52
C PRO A 436 17.82 -16.59 -0.95
N GLU A 437 18.54 -16.75 -2.07
CA GLU A 437 19.02 -18.05 -2.56
C GLU A 437 20.11 -18.61 -1.64
N ASP A 438 21.01 -17.76 -1.14
CA ASP A 438 22.03 -18.14 -0.14
C ASP A 438 21.41 -18.65 1.17
N GLN A 439 20.11 -18.36 1.43
CA GLN A 439 19.40 -18.74 2.65
C GLN A 439 18.74 -20.13 2.58
N LEU A 440 18.61 -20.72 1.38
CA LEU A 440 18.02 -22.05 1.19
C LEU A 440 19.09 -23.17 1.20
N GLU A 441 20.36 -22.82 1.07
CA GLU A 441 21.49 -23.76 1.06
C GLU A 441 22.11 -24.04 2.44
N THR A 442 21.62 -23.38 3.49
CA THR A 442 21.95 -23.66 4.91
C THR A 442 20.76 -24.21 5.66
#